data_AF-A0A432RK41-F1
#
_entry.id   AF-A0A432RK41-F1
#
_cell.length_a   1.000
_cell.length_b   1.000
_cell.length_c   1.000
_cell.angle_alpha   90.00
_cell.angle_beta   90.00
_cell.angle_gamma   90.00
#
_symmetry.space_group_name_H-M   'P 1'
#
loop_
_entity.id
_entity.type
_entity.pdbx_description
1 polymer ?
#
loop_
_entity_poly.entity_id
_entity_poly.type
_entity_poly.pdbx_seq_one_letter_code
_entity_poly.pdbx_strand_id
1 'polypeptide(L)'
;MSSVYTNALTNLLHAMALGAYFVLAWKRSRCWPDLYNGWVVAFFGLLLFLKCSGVLVHWPEMAWAAPGIWLAIAVGACVAGWAALVAQGVSQRYLRGAIIAAVVLTVIGVSRQNFLFLACAQLSMTGVLAFQARGLLRLGWMGVIVSNLSWILMRQLLQDYSRKYAVDFVHIRYDNDIYHLMLIVSTYLLFRSVSLGLWQKKA
;
A
#
# COMPACT_ATOMS: atom_id res chain seq x y z
N MET A 1 18.78 -1.74 19.78
CA MET A 1 18.10 -2.41 18.64
C MET A 1 18.26 -1.50 17.42
N SER A 2 18.74 -2.00 16.27
CA SER A 2 18.92 -1.12 15.10
C SER A 2 17.57 -0.83 14.42
N SER A 3 17.46 0.33 13.76
CA SER A 3 16.32 0.74 12.93
C SER A 3 15.89 -0.30 11.88
N VAL A 4 16.84 -1.12 11.41
CA VAL A 4 16.58 -2.22 10.47
C VAL A 4 15.70 -3.30 11.11
N TYR A 5 15.99 -3.67 12.36
CA TYR A 5 15.21 -4.67 13.10
C TYR A 5 13.81 -4.17 13.46
N THR A 6 13.67 -2.90 13.87
CA THR A 6 12.35 -2.33 14.18
C THR A 6 11.48 -2.27 12.92
N ASN A 7 12.06 -1.79 11.81
CA ASN A 7 11.39 -1.76 10.51
C ASN A 7 10.90 -3.16 10.08
N ALA A 8 11.77 -4.17 10.16
CA ALA A 8 11.38 -5.55 9.85
C ALA A 8 10.23 -6.05 10.75
N LEU A 9 10.27 -5.71 12.05
CA LEU A 9 9.24 -6.08 13.01
C LEU A 9 7.90 -5.39 12.71
N THR A 10 7.87 -4.08 12.48
CA THR A 10 6.63 -3.35 12.16
C THR A 10 6.05 -3.78 10.82
N ASN A 11 6.91 -4.14 9.86
CA ASN A 11 6.48 -4.70 8.58
C ASN A 11 5.86 -6.10 8.76
N LEU A 12 6.47 -6.95 9.58
CA LEU A 12 5.94 -8.27 9.94
C LEU A 12 4.59 -8.15 10.67
N LEU A 13 4.46 -7.22 11.62
CA LEU A 13 3.19 -6.94 12.30
C LEU A 13 2.10 -6.56 11.29
N HIS A 14 2.42 -5.74 10.29
CA HIS A 14 1.46 -5.40 9.25
C HIS A 14 1.12 -6.59 8.35
N ALA A 15 2.11 -7.41 7.97
CA ALA A 15 1.88 -8.64 7.23
C ALA A 15 0.96 -9.61 7.99
N MET A 16 1.15 -9.77 9.31
CA MET A 16 0.29 -10.59 10.15
C MET A 16 -1.14 -10.06 10.20
N ALA A 17 -1.32 -8.74 10.34
CA ALA A 17 -2.64 -8.11 10.32
C ALA A 17 -3.36 -8.35 8.97
N LEU A 18 -2.65 -8.16 7.85
CA LEU A 18 -3.16 -8.44 6.51
C LEU A 18 -3.47 -9.93 6.31
N GLY A 19 -2.67 -10.82 6.90
CA GLY A 19 -2.92 -12.26 6.90
C GLY A 19 -4.25 -12.60 7.57
N ALA A 20 -4.53 -12.01 8.73
CA ALA A 20 -5.81 -12.14 9.40
C ALA A 20 -6.96 -11.60 8.52
N TYR A 21 -6.80 -10.41 7.92
CA TYR A 21 -7.83 -9.82 7.05
C TYR A 21 -8.10 -10.66 5.80
N PHE A 22 -7.05 -11.19 5.16
CA PHE A 22 -7.17 -12.06 3.99
C PHE A 22 -7.90 -13.36 4.34
N VAL A 23 -7.49 -14.06 5.41
CA VAL A 23 -8.14 -15.30 5.85
C VAL A 23 -9.60 -15.06 6.22
N LEU A 24 -9.90 -13.98 6.93
CA LEU A 24 -11.28 -13.62 7.27
C LEU A 24 -12.09 -13.25 6.03
N ALA A 25 -11.54 -12.48 5.10
CA ALA A 25 -12.20 -12.13 3.84
C ALA A 25 -12.50 -13.38 3.00
N TRP A 26 -11.54 -14.29 2.88
CA TRP A 26 -11.69 -15.57 2.18
C TRP A 26 -12.74 -16.48 2.80
N LYS A 27 -12.79 -16.57 4.14
CA LYS A 27 -13.83 -17.34 4.82
C LYS A 27 -15.20 -16.70 4.63
N ARG A 28 -15.28 -15.37 4.80
CA ARG A 28 -16.54 -14.62 4.69
C ARG A 28 -17.07 -14.51 3.27
N SER A 29 -16.24 -14.60 2.23
CA SER A 29 -16.70 -14.60 0.83
C SER A 29 -17.63 -15.77 0.51
N ARG A 30 -17.49 -16.89 1.25
CA ARG A 30 -18.36 -18.07 1.10
C ARG A 30 -19.74 -17.87 1.73
N CYS A 31 -19.85 -17.01 2.74
CA CYS A 31 -21.09 -16.76 3.47
C CYS A 31 -21.79 -15.47 3.02
N TRP A 32 -21.01 -14.44 2.69
CA TRP A 32 -21.46 -13.09 2.35
C TRP A 32 -20.77 -12.60 1.06
N PRO A 33 -21.00 -13.26 -0.09
CA PRO A 33 -20.30 -12.98 -1.34
C PRO A 33 -20.52 -11.55 -1.85
N ASP A 34 -21.66 -10.93 -1.54
CA ASP A 34 -21.96 -9.54 -1.93
C ASP A 34 -21.05 -8.53 -1.22
N LEU A 35 -20.67 -8.81 0.03
CA LEU A 35 -19.78 -7.95 0.81
C LEU A 35 -18.31 -8.30 0.53
N TYR A 36 -17.98 -9.58 0.55
CA TYR A 36 -16.62 -10.10 0.42
C TYR A 36 -16.43 -10.74 -0.96
N ASN A 37 -16.66 -9.98 -2.02
CA ASN A 37 -16.49 -10.49 -3.37
C ASN A 37 -15.02 -10.86 -3.69
N GLY A 38 -14.81 -11.56 -4.80
CA GLY A 38 -13.48 -12.03 -5.21
C GLY A 38 -12.44 -10.90 -5.31
N TRP A 39 -12.85 -9.67 -5.65
CA TRP A 39 -11.96 -8.53 -5.73
C TRP A 39 -11.51 -8.00 -4.37
N VAL A 40 -12.39 -8.03 -3.36
CA VAL A 40 -12.01 -7.71 -1.97
C VAL A 40 -11.00 -8.73 -1.44
N VAL A 41 -11.25 -10.02 -1.68
CA VAL A 41 -10.33 -11.10 -1.32
C VAL A 41 -8.98 -10.90 -2.01
N ALA A 42 -8.99 -10.66 -3.33
CA ALA A 42 -7.78 -10.42 -4.11
C ALA A 42 -7.02 -9.20 -3.60
N PHE A 43 -7.72 -8.10 -3.25
CA PHE A 43 -7.10 -6.91 -2.69
C PHE A 43 -6.30 -7.23 -1.42
N PHE A 44 -6.90 -7.90 -0.42
CA PHE A 44 -6.18 -8.25 0.81
C PHE A 44 -5.08 -9.30 0.58
N GLY A 45 -5.30 -10.25 -0.32
CA GLY A 45 -4.29 -11.25 -0.70
C GLY A 45 -3.07 -10.62 -1.38
N LEU A 46 -3.30 -9.67 -2.28
CA LEU A 46 -2.23 -8.90 -2.92
C LEU A 46 -1.48 -8.06 -1.89
N LEU A 47 -2.17 -7.31 -1.02
CA LEU A 47 -1.48 -6.53 0.02
C LEU A 47 -0.61 -7.42 0.93
N LEU A 48 -1.11 -8.60 1.31
CA LEU A 48 -0.34 -9.58 2.08
C LEU A 48 0.93 -10.00 1.34
N PHE A 49 0.80 -10.42 0.08
CA PHE A 49 1.93 -10.82 -0.76
C PHE A 49 2.99 -9.72 -0.86
N LEU A 50 2.57 -8.47 -1.07
CA LEU A 50 3.48 -7.32 -1.15
C LEU A 50 4.19 -7.07 0.17
N LYS A 51 3.49 -7.23 1.30
CA LYS A 51 4.10 -7.05 2.62
C LYS A 51 5.08 -8.15 2.97
N CYS A 52 4.77 -9.41 2.66
CA CYS A 52 5.74 -10.51 2.77
C CYS A 52 6.97 -10.26 1.90
N SER A 53 6.79 -9.80 0.67
CA SER A 53 7.90 -9.41 -0.23
C SER A 53 8.76 -8.28 0.37
N GLY A 54 8.11 -7.31 1.02
CA GLY A 54 8.78 -6.24 1.76
C GLY A 54 9.57 -6.71 2.98
N VAL A 55 9.19 -7.83 3.62
CA VAL A 55 10.00 -8.42 4.69
C VAL A 55 11.25 -9.09 4.09
N LEU A 56 11.08 -9.83 2.99
CA LEU A 56 12.17 -10.53 2.31
C LEU A 56 13.27 -9.59 1.82
N VAL A 57 12.92 -8.42 1.27
CA VAL A 57 13.90 -7.47 0.74
C VAL A 57 14.78 -6.81 1.80
N HIS A 58 14.38 -6.88 3.07
CA HIS A 58 15.19 -6.40 4.19
C HIS A 58 16.14 -7.47 4.76
N TRP A 59 16.10 -8.69 4.23
CA TRP A 59 17.01 -9.77 4.60
C TRP A 59 18.35 -9.63 3.85
N PRO A 60 19.53 -9.66 4.53
CA PRO A 60 20.83 -9.41 3.88
C PRO A 60 21.12 -10.32 2.67
N GLU A 61 20.73 -11.58 2.76
CA GLU A 61 20.88 -12.63 1.73
C GLU A 61 20.10 -12.32 0.44
N MET A 62 19.11 -11.42 0.50
CA MET A 62 18.28 -11.01 -0.64
C MET A 62 18.70 -9.66 -1.25
N ALA A 63 19.81 -9.05 -0.78
CA ALA A 63 20.24 -7.72 -1.22
C ALA A 63 20.45 -7.62 -2.73
N TRP A 64 20.94 -8.68 -3.38
CA TRP A 64 21.15 -8.74 -4.84
C TRP A 64 19.85 -8.67 -5.64
N ALA A 65 18.74 -9.19 -5.10
CA ALA A 65 17.43 -9.20 -5.74
C ALA A 65 16.59 -7.96 -5.40
N ALA A 66 17.05 -7.14 -4.44
CA ALA A 66 16.27 -6.07 -3.86
C ALA A 66 15.67 -5.08 -4.87
N PRO A 67 16.39 -4.60 -5.91
CA PRO A 67 15.81 -3.70 -6.90
C PRO A 67 14.61 -4.31 -7.65
N GLY A 68 14.72 -5.59 -8.03
CA GLY A 68 13.65 -6.32 -8.72
C GLY A 68 12.44 -6.55 -7.81
N ILE A 69 12.66 -6.89 -6.54
CA ILE A 69 11.58 -7.06 -5.56
C ILE A 69 10.86 -5.73 -5.31
N TRP A 70 11.59 -4.61 -5.17
CA TRP A 70 10.97 -3.30 -5.00
C TRP A 70 10.12 -2.88 -6.21
N LEU A 71 10.59 -3.19 -7.42
CA LEU A 71 9.79 -2.96 -8.63
C LEU A 71 8.52 -3.81 -8.63
N ALA A 72 8.63 -5.11 -8.30
CA ALA A 72 7.47 -5.99 -8.20
C ALA A 72 6.47 -5.51 -7.13
N ILE A 73 6.96 -5.02 -5.99
CA ILE A 73 6.13 -4.42 -4.94
C ILE A 73 5.37 -3.20 -5.47
N ALA A 74 6.07 -2.29 -6.16
CA ALA A 74 5.46 -1.09 -6.72
C ALA A 74 4.35 -1.42 -7.74
N VAL A 75 4.64 -2.30 -8.69
CA VAL A 75 3.66 -2.73 -9.70
C VAL A 75 2.49 -3.45 -9.04
N GLY A 76 2.77 -4.36 -8.11
CA GLY A 76 1.74 -5.10 -7.39
C GLY A 76 0.85 -4.18 -6.55
N ALA A 77 1.37 -3.08 -6.00
CA ALA A 77 0.57 -2.09 -5.29
C ALA A 77 -0.43 -1.38 -6.21
N CYS A 78 -0.05 -1.10 -7.46
CA CYS A 78 -0.98 -0.61 -8.48
C CYS A 78 -2.06 -1.65 -8.81
N VAL A 79 -1.71 -2.94 -8.92
CA VAL A 79 -2.68 -4.03 -9.15
C VAL A 79 -3.64 -4.18 -7.97
N ALA A 80 -3.16 -4.05 -6.72
CA ALA A 80 -4.02 -4.03 -5.54
C ALA A 80 -4.98 -2.82 -5.59
N GLY A 81 -4.49 -1.64 -5.94
CA GLY A 81 -5.32 -0.45 -6.16
C GLY A 81 -6.40 -0.68 -7.22
N TRP A 82 -6.05 -1.36 -8.33
CA TRP A 82 -7.01 -1.73 -9.37
C TRP A 82 -8.08 -2.68 -8.86
N ALA A 83 -7.69 -3.75 -8.15
CA ALA A 83 -8.64 -4.68 -7.54
C ALA A 83 -9.63 -3.94 -6.60
N ALA A 84 -9.14 -2.98 -5.81
CA ALA A 84 -9.99 -2.16 -4.95
C ALA A 84 -10.95 -1.24 -5.73
N LEU A 85 -10.51 -0.64 -6.84
CA LEU A 85 -11.37 0.20 -7.69
C LEU A 85 -12.52 -0.62 -8.29
N VAL A 86 -12.21 -1.83 -8.75
CA VAL A 86 -13.21 -2.78 -9.27
C VAL A 86 -14.15 -3.23 -8.15
N ALA A 87 -13.60 -3.59 -6.98
CA ALA A 87 -14.38 -4.00 -5.81
C ALA A 87 -15.38 -2.93 -5.35
N GLN A 88 -15.06 -1.65 -5.53
CA GLN A 88 -15.93 -0.52 -5.15
C GLN A 88 -16.92 -0.08 -6.23
N GLY A 89 -16.92 -0.73 -7.40
CA GLY A 89 -17.77 -0.32 -8.51
C GLY A 89 -17.48 1.11 -8.98
N VAL A 90 -16.23 1.56 -8.93
CA VAL A 90 -15.83 2.89 -9.44
C VAL A 90 -16.22 3.00 -10.92
N SER A 91 -16.72 4.16 -11.34
CA SER A 91 -17.18 4.31 -12.73
C SER A 91 -16.03 4.16 -13.72
N GLN A 92 -16.34 3.64 -14.91
CA GLN A 92 -15.35 3.33 -15.95
C GLN A 92 -14.47 4.54 -16.32
N ARG A 93 -15.02 5.76 -16.28
CA ARG A 93 -14.26 7.00 -16.54
C ARG A 93 -13.12 7.18 -15.55
N TYR A 94 -13.39 7.06 -14.24
CA TYR A 94 -12.36 7.23 -13.21
C TYR A 94 -11.41 6.04 -13.17
N LEU A 95 -11.90 4.82 -13.38
CA LEU A 95 -11.09 3.61 -13.46
C LEU A 95 -10.03 3.73 -14.57
N ARG A 96 -10.45 4.09 -15.79
CA ARG A 96 -9.54 4.27 -16.93
C ARG A 96 -8.54 5.38 -16.68
N GLY A 97 -8.99 6.52 -16.15
CA GLY A 97 -8.11 7.64 -15.81
C GLY A 97 -7.03 7.25 -14.81
N ALA A 98 -7.41 6.52 -13.75
CA ALA A 98 -6.47 6.04 -12.73
C ALA A 98 -5.46 5.05 -13.32
N ILE A 99 -5.91 4.09 -14.12
CA ILE A 99 -5.04 3.10 -14.78
C ILE A 99 -4.06 3.79 -15.73
N ILE A 100 -4.52 4.71 -16.57
CA ILE A 100 -3.65 5.46 -17.50
C ILE A 100 -2.59 6.22 -16.72
N ALA A 101 -2.99 6.95 -15.67
CA ALA A 101 -2.05 7.67 -14.82
C ALA A 101 -1.03 6.72 -14.16
N ALA A 102 -1.48 5.60 -13.59
CA ALA A 102 -0.63 4.62 -12.96
C ALA A 102 0.36 3.98 -13.95
N VAL A 103 -0.08 3.64 -15.17
CA VAL A 103 0.77 3.08 -16.22
C VAL A 103 1.83 4.09 -16.66
N VAL A 104 1.44 5.32 -16.98
CA VAL A 104 2.37 6.37 -17.41
C VAL A 104 3.42 6.62 -16.33
N LEU A 105 2.99 6.78 -15.08
CA LEU A 105 3.90 6.99 -13.95
C LEU A 105 4.79 5.76 -13.70
N THR A 106 4.28 4.55 -13.88
CA THR A 106 5.07 3.32 -13.77
C THR A 106 6.17 3.27 -14.83
N VAL A 107 5.82 3.54 -16.10
CA VAL A 107 6.79 3.57 -17.21
C VAL A 107 7.86 4.62 -16.96
N ILE A 108 7.49 5.84 -16.56
CA ILE A 108 8.46 6.90 -16.23
C ILE A 108 9.35 6.47 -15.05
N GLY A 109 8.76 5.89 -14.00
CA GLY A 109 9.48 5.45 -12.82
C GLY A 109 10.50 4.35 -13.11
N VAL A 110 10.13 3.36 -13.92
CA VAL A 110 11.05 2.30 -14.36
C VAL A 110 12.17 2.87 -15.24
N SER A 111 11.82 3.64 -16.26
CA SER A 111 12.81 4.20 -17.19
C SER A 111 13.80 5.14 -16.52
N ARG A 112 13.38 5.85 -15.46
CA ARG A 112 14.24 6.76 -14.68
C ARG A 112 14.81 6.13 -13.42
N GLN A 113 14.54 4.86 -13.15
CA GLN A 113 14.88 4.16 -11.90
C GLN A 113 14.52 4.98 -10.64
N ASN A 114 13.36 5.64 -10.68
CA ASN A 114 12.94 6.58 -9.66
C ASN A 114 11.63 6.13 -9.00
N PHE A 115 11.77 5.64 -7.77
CA PHE A 115 10.68 5.13 -6.95
C PHE A 115 9.60 6.18 -6.59
N LEU A 116 9.90 7.48 -6.70
CA LEU A 116 8.90 8.53 -6.47
C LEU A 116 7.75 8.43 -7.48
N PHE A 117 8.05 8.20 -8.76
CA PHE A 117 7.01 8.05 -9.77
C PHE A 117 6.18 6.79 -9.55
N LEU A 118 6.80 5.72 -9.05
CA LEU A 118 6.10 4.48 -8.68
C LEU A 118 5.16 4.69 -7.48
N ALA A 119 5.60 5.44 -6.47
CA ALA A 119 4.73 5.83 -5.35
C ALA A 119 3.57 6.72 -5.82
N CYS A 120 3.84 7.68 -6.72
CA CYS A 120 2.80 8.50 -7.34
C CYS A 120 1.80 7.66 -8.16
N ALA A 121 2.25 6.58 -8.83
CA ALA A 121 1.37 5.66 -9.55
C ALA A 121 0.37 4.98 -8.61
N GLN A 122 0.83 4.52 -7.44
CA GLN A 122 -0.05 3.96 -6.41
C GLN A 122 -0.97 5.02 -5.77
N LEU A 123 -0.46 6.24 -5.56
CA LEU A 123 -1.25 7.35 -5.03
C LEU A 123 -2.35 7.81 -5.98
N SER A 124 -2.17 7.72 -7.30
CA SER A 124 -3.22 8.08 -8.26
C SER A 124 -4.43 7.14 -8.14
N MET A 125 -4.19 5.84 -8.01
CA MET A 125 -5.23 4.82 -7.78
C MET A 125 -5.92 5.03 -6.42
N THR A 126 -5.11 5.24 -5.38
CA THR A 126 -5.60 5.49 -4.01
C THR A 126 -6.39 6.80 -3.91
N GLY A 127 -5.99 7.83 -4.65
CA GLY A 127 -6.67 9.12 -4.72
C GLY A 127 -8.09 8.99 -5.28
N VAL A 128 -8.27 8.20 -6.35
CA VAL A 128 -9.61 7.91 -6.88
C VAL A 128 -10.46 7.14 -5.88
N LEU A 129 -9.88 6.14 -5.19
CA LEU A 129 -10.57 5.39 -4.14
C LEU A 129 -11.04 6.31 -3.01
N ALA A 130 -10.16 7.18 -2.51
CA ALA A 130 -10.51 8.14 -1.46
C ALA A 130 -11.59 9.14 -1.92
N PHE A 131 -11.49 9.64 -3.15
CA PHE A 131 -12.43 10.60 -3.72
C PHE A 131 -13.84 10.01 -3.86
N GLN A 132 -13.94 8.75 -4.33
CA GLN A 132 -15.21 8.07 -4.55
C GLN A 132 -15.83 7.50 -3.26
N ALA A 133 -15.00 7.18 -2.27
CA ALA A 133 -15.45 6.64 -0.99
C ALA A 133 -16.18 7.67 -0.11
N ARG A 134 -16.91 7.21 0.91
CA ARG A 134 -17.54 8.04 1.96
C ARG A 134 -17.29 7.44 3.34
N GLY A 135 -17.46 8.25 4.39
CA GLY A 135 -17.39 7.82 5.79
C GLY A 135 -16.09 7.07 6.12
N LEU A 136 -16.23 5.92 6.81
CA LEU A 136 -15.11 5.11 7.27
C LEU A 136 -14.21 4.60 6.14
N LEU A 137 -14.78 4.27 4.98
CA LEU A 137 -14.02 3.83 3.81
C LEU A 137 -13.09 4.94 3.30
N ARG A 138 -13.60 6.18 3.24
CA ARG A 138 -12.80 7.35 2.86
C ARG A 138 -11.66 7.58 3.85
N LEU A 139 -11.94 7.48 5.16
CA LEU A 139 -10.91 7.62 6.19
C LEU A 139 -9.81 6.56 6.04
N GLY A 140 -10.16 5.31 5.73
CA GLY A 140 -9.20 4.26 5.43
C GLY A 140 -8.28 4.62 4.25
N TRP A 141 -8.84 5.06 3.13
CA TRP A 141 -8.04 5.44 1.95
C TRP A 141 -7.21 6.71 2.18
N MET A 142 -7.77 7.72 2.84
CA MET A 142 -7.01 8.91 3.23
C MET A 142 -5.86 8.55 4.16
N GLY A 143 -6.07 7.63 5.10
CA GLY A 143 -5.00 7.09 5.94
C GLY A 143 -3.86 6.47 5.12
N VAL A 144 -4.19 5.68 4.08
CA VAL A 144 -3.18 5.14 3.15
C VAL A 144 -2.42 6.26 2.42
N ILE A 145 -3.12 7.30 1.93
CA ILE A 145 -2.49 8.44 1.27
C ILE A 145 -1.53 9.15 2.22
N VAL A 146 -2.01 9.52 3.42
CA VAL A 146 -1.19 10.22 4.42
C VAL A 146 0.02 9.37 4.80
N SER A 147 -0.16 8.07 5.02
CA SER A 147 0.96 7.15 5.32
C SER A 147 2.05 7.24 4.26
N ASN A 148 1.69 7.11 2.98
CA ASN A 148 2.65 7.15 1.87
C ASN A 148 3.29 8.53 1.70
N LEU A 149 2.51 9.62 1.85
CA LEU A 149 3.07 10.98 1.78
C LEU A 149 4.03 11.26 2.92
N SER A 150 3.69 10.89 4.15
CA SER A 150 4.58 11.00 5.31
C SER A 150 5.87 10.24 5.07
N TRP A 151 5.80 9.02 4.55
CA TRP A 151 6.98 8.24 4.19
C TRP A 151 7.85 8.93 3.14
N ILE A 152 7.27 9.37 2.01
CA ILE A 152 7.98 10.08 0.94
C ILE A 152 8.68 11.33 1.49
N LEU A 153 7.94 12.16 2.24
CA LEU A 153 8.45 13.43 2.77
C LEU A 153 9.57 13.19 3.78
N MET A 154 9.39 12.28 4.74
CA MET A 154 10.44 11.95 5.71
C MET A 154 11.67 11.38 5.01
N ARG A 155 11.48 10.53 4.00
CA ARG A 155 12.58 9.95 3.24
C ARG A 155 13.40 11.00 2.51
N GLN A 156 12.73 11.94 1.85
CA GLN A 156 13.38 13.02 1.12
C GLN A 156 14.07 14.01 2.06
N LEU A 157 13.39 14.46 3.13
CA LEU A 157 13.95 15.35 4.14
C LEU A 157 15.21 14.76 4.79
N LEU A 158 15.18 13.48 5.18
CA LEU A 158 16.32 12.80 5.78
C LEU A 158 17.49 12.65 4.79
N GLN A 159 17.21 12.37 3.52
CA GLN A 159 18.25 12.31 2.48
C GLN A 159 18.91 13.67 2.24
N ASP A 160 18.11 14.73 2.13
CA ASP A 160 18.62 16.09 1.92
C ASP A 160 19.43 16.57 3.13
N TYR A 161 18.95 16.29 4.35
CA TYR A 161 19.67 16.62 5.58
C TYR A 161 20.98 15.83 5.71
N SER A 162 20.95 14.52 5.42
CA SER A 162 22.14 13.66 5.39
C SER A 162 23.20 14.20 4.43
N ARG A 163 22.80 14.61 3.22
CA ARG A 163 23.70 15.24 2.24
C ARG A 163 24.25 16.58 2.71
N LYS A 164 23.40 17.43 3.29
CA LYS A 164 23.80 18.78 3.73
C LYS A 164 24.78 18.78 4.90
N TYR A 165 24.61 17.85 5.84
CA TYR A 165 25.38 17.84 7.09
C TYR A 165 26.35 16.65 7.23
N ALA A 166 26.49 15.82 6.19
CA ALA A 166 27.33 14.62 6.19
C ALA A 166 27.07 13.66 7.39
N VAL A 167 25.83 13.66 7.89
CA VAL A 167 25.41 12.76 8.99
C VAL A 167 24.78 11.51 8.39
N ASP A 168 25.26 10.34 8.82
CA ASP A 168 24.64 9.07 8.45
C ASP A 168 23.46 8.73 9.37
N PHE A 169 22.25 8.95 8.87
CA PHE A 169 21.03 8.64 9.59
C PHE A 169 20.62 7.17 9.51
N VAL A 170 21.37 6.27 8.84
CA VAL A 170 20.99 4.84 8.68
C VAL A 170 20.48 4.20 9.99
N HIS A 171 21.10 4.54 11.13
CA HIS A 171 20.77 3.98 12.44
C HIS A 171 19.58 4.63 13.16
N ILE A 172 19.06 5.76 12.68
CA ILE A 172 17.97 6.55 13.31
C ILE A 172 16.79 6.72 12.33
N ARG A 173 16.53 5.70 11.48
CA ARG A 173 15.45 5.70 10.48
C ARG A 173 14.22 4.98 11.00
N TYR A 174 13.29 5.73 11.61
CA TYR A 174 11.98 5.22 12.06
C TYR A 174 10.83 5.64 11.12
N ASP A 175 11.16 6.25 9.97
CA ASP A 175 10.20 6.63 8.92
C ASP A 175 9.37 5.43 8.44
N ASN A 176 10.00 4.27 8.26
CA ASN A 176 9.32 3.04 7.88
C ASN A 176 8.40 2.50 9.00
N ASP A 177 8.82 2.62 10.26
CA ASP A 177 8.01 2.16 11.40
C ASP A 177 6.71 2.96 11.53
N ILE A 178 6.82 4.29 11.46
CA ILE A 178 5.65 5.20 11.47
C ILE A 178 4.74 4.87 10.28
N TYR A 179 5.32 4.72 9.09
CA TYR A 179 4.60 4.32 7.89
C TYR A 179 3.81 3.01 8.09
N HIS A 180 4.44 1.98 8.64
CA HIS A 180 3.80 0.68 8.89
C HIS A 180 2.67 0.75 9.91
N LEU A 181 2.87 1.47 11.02
CA LEU A 181 1.83 1.65 12.04
C LEU A 181 0.61 2.38 11.45
N MET A 182 0.83 3.42 10.66
CA MET A 182 -0.26 4.14 9.98
C MET A 182 -0.97 3.25 8.96
N LEU A 183 -0.25 2.39 8.24
CA LEU A 183 -0.84 1.42 7.33
C LEU A 183 -1.65 0.33 8.06
N ILE A 184 -1.23 -0.13 9.22
CA ILE A 184 -2.00 -1.09 10.04
C ILE A 184 -3.36 -0.49 10.38
N VAL A 185 -3.38 0.74 10.89
CA VAL A 185 -4.63 1.45 11.22
C VAL A 185 -5.49 1.64 9.97
N SER A 186 -4.89 2.13 8.89
CA SER A 186 -5.61 2.40 7.64
C SER A 186 -6.23 1.13 7.04
N THR A 187 -5.46 0.03 7.00
CA THR A 187 -5.93 -1.25 6.46
C THR A 187 -6.97 -1.93 7.36
N TYR A 188 -6.91 -1.71 8.68
CA TYR A 188 -8.00 -2.11 9.58
C TYR A 188 -9.31 -1.38 9.26
N LEU A 189 -9.27 -0.06 9.05
CA LEU A 189 -10.46 0.72 8.67
C LEU A 189 -11.03 0.25 7.33
N LEU A 190 -10.15 -0.04 6.36
CA LEU A 190 -10.54 -0.63 5.08
C LEU A 190 -11.23 -1.99 5.27
N PHE A 191 -10.66 -2.90 6.05
CA PHE A 191 -11.29 -4.20 6.32
C PHE A 191 -12.64 -4.05 7.05
N ARG A 192 -12.70 -3.18 8.07
CA ARG A 192 -13.94 -2.96 8.82
C ARG A 192 -15.04 -2.39 7.93
N SER A 193 -14.71 -1.48 7.01
CA SER A 193 -15.66 -0.88 6.08
C SER A 193 -16.28 -1.89 5.09
N VAL A 194 -15.58 -3.00 4.77
CA VAL A 194 -16.17 -4.13 4.02
C VAL A 194 -17.32 -4.76 4.82
N SER A 195 -17.09 -5.02 6.12
CA SER A 195 -18.12 -5.60 7.01
C SER A 195 -19.37 -4.72 7.13
N LEU A 196 -19.22 -3.43 6.92
CA LEU A 196 -20.29 -2.44 6.97
C LEU A 196 -20.96 -2.21 5.59
N GLY A 197 -20.53 -2.94 4.55
CA GLY A 197 -21.06 -2.81 3.19
C GLY A 197 -20.72 -1.49 2.51
N LEU A 198 -19.72 -0.74 3.01
CA LEU A 198 -19.37 0.58 2.48
C LEU A 198 -18.59 0.52 1.17
N TRP A 199 -18.05 -0.65 0.82
CA TRP A 199 -17.34 -0.85 -0.44
C TRP A 199 -18.31 -0.92 -1.62
N GLN A 200 -19.50 -1.48 -1.42
CA GLN A 200 -20.47 -1.57 -2.51
C GLN A 200 -21.18 -0.24 -2.70
N LYS A 201 -21.32 0.20 -3.95
CA LYS A 201 -22.27 1.26 -4.26
C LYS A 201 -23.66 0.71 -3.97
N LYS A 202 -24.35 1.33 -3.02
CA LYS A 202 -25.80 1.12 -2.90
C LYS A 202 -26.42 1.57 -4.23
N ALA A 203 -27.13 0.65 -4.87
CA ALA A 203 -27.94 0.93 -6.05
C ALA A 203 -29.00 1.99 -5.73
#